data_AF-U1X5N3-F1
#
_entry.id   AF-U1X5N3-F1
#
_cell.length_a   1.000
_cell.length_b   1.000
_cell.length_c   1.000
_cell.angle_alpha   90.00
_cell.angle_beta   90.00
_cell.angle_gamma   90.00
#
_symmetry.space_group_name_H-M   'P 1'
#
loop_
_entity.id
_entity.type
_entity.pdbx_description
1 polymer ?
#
loop_
_entity_poly.entity_id
_entity_poly.type
_entity_poly.pdbx_seq_one_letter_code
_entity_poly.pdbx_strand_id
1 'polypeptide(L)' 'MMKVILRDVLKSKGVQVSESHLDILEQRWQSIQYLKADIEHAVLDDYDIALTSTPGGDHVE' A
#
# COMPACT_ATOMS: atom_id res chain seq x y z
N MET A 1 -14.32 -3.38 -18.79
CA MET A 1 -13.61 -4.63 -18.42
C MET A 1 -13.47 -4.76 -16.91
N MET A 2 -13.04 -3.70 -16.20
CA MET A 2 -12.87 -3.69 -14.74
C MET A 2 -14.16 -3.95 -13.94
N LYS A 3 -15.32 -3.35 -14.30
CA LYS A 3 -16.61 -3.64 -13.64
C LYS A 3 -16.98 -5.14 -13.56
N VAL A 4 -16.69 -5.91 -14.62
CA VAL A 4 -16.99 -7.36 -14.67
C VAL A 4 -16.12 -8.10 -13.65
N ILE A 5 -14.83 -7.79 -13.63
CA ILE A 5 -13.87 -8.35 -12.66
C ILE A 5 -14.31 -8.01 -11.23
N LEU A 6 -14.69 -6.76 -10.98
CA LEU A 6 -15.13 -6.28 -9.66
C LEU A 6 -16.38 -7.02 -9.19
N ARG A 7 -17.35 -7.24 -10.08
CA ARG A 7 -18.55 -8.04 -9.81
C ARG A 7 -18.20 -9.48 -9.47
N ASP A 8 -17.34 -10.12 -10.24
CA ASP A 8 -16.98 -11.53 -10.04
C ASP A 8 -16.20 -11.74 -8.74
N VAL A 9 -15.28 -10.83 -8.41
CA VAL A 9 -14.54 -10.84 -7.14
C VAL A 9 -15.48 -10.66 -5.95
N LEU A 10 -16.42 -9.71 -6.02
CA LEU A 10 -17.39 -9.50 -4.95
C LEU A 10 -18.35 -10.68 -4.81
N LYS A 11 -18.81 -11.25 -5.92
CA LYS A 11 -19.67 -12.43 -5.94
C LYS A 11 -18.98 -13.66 -5.36
N SER A 12 -17.71 -13.89 -5.68
CA SER A 12 -16.91 -14.98 -5.09
C SER A 12 -16.71 -14.82 -3.58
N LYS A 13 -16.80 -13.59 -3.06
CA LYS A 13 -16.80 -13.28 -1.62
C LYS A 13 -18.21 -13.28 -1.00
N GLY A 14 -19.23 -13.68 -1.74
CA GLY A 14 -20.62 -13.73 -1.27
C GLY A 14 -21.31 -12.35 -1.20
N VAL A 15 -20.72 -11.31 -1.79
CA VAL A 15 -21.26 -9.95 -1.80
C VAL A 15 -21.97 -9.69 -3.13
N GLN A 16 -23.29 -9.49 -3.08
CA GLN A 16 -24.05 -9.00 -4.22
C GLN A 16 -24.12 -7.48 -4.20
N VAL A 17 -23.91 -6.88 -5.37
CA VAL A 17 -23.83 -5.42 -5.51
C VAL A 17 -24.64 -4.99 -6.74
N SER A 18 -25.42 -3.92 -6.62
CA SER A 18 -26.17 -3.32 -7.72
C SER A 18 -25.24 -2.63 -8.72
N GLU A 19 -25.67 -2.50 -9.97
CA GLU A 19 -24.91 -1.80 -11.02
C GLU A 19 -24.51 -0.37 -10.59
N SER A 20 -25.43 0.37 -9.97
CA SER A 20 -25.16 1.74 -9.47
C SER A 20 -24.00 1.81 -8.47
N HIS A 21 -23.79 0.77 -7.67
CA HIS A 21 -22.70 0.70 -6.70
C HIS A 21 -21.40 0.19 -7.34
N LEU A 22 -21.47 -0.62 -8.40
CA LEU A 22 -20.27 -1.06 -9.12
C LEU A 22 -19.49 0.11 -9.73
N ASP A 23 -20.20 1.14 -10.21
CA ASP A 23 -19.60 2.36 -10.77
C ASP A 23 -18.79 3.13 -9.71
N ILE A 24 -19.38 3.27 -8.52
CA ILE A 24 -18.73 3.93 -7.38
C ILE A 24 -17.51 3.13 -6.92
N LEU A 25 -17.63 1.80 -6.89
CA LEU A 25 -16.54 0.92 -6.47
C LEU A 25 -15.39 0.91 -7.49
N GLU A 26 -15.68 0.96 -8.78
CA GLU A 26 -14.67 1.08 -9.82
C GLU A 26 -13.88 2.40 -9.68
N GLN A 27 -14.57 3.52 -9.48
CA GLN A 27 -13.92 4.82 -9.24
C GLN A 27 -13.03 4.79 -8.00
N ARG A 28 -13.54 4.28 -6.87
CA ARG A 28 -12.76 4.17 -5.63
C ARG A 28 -11.55 3.27 -5.79
N TRP A 29 -11.70 2.15 -6.50
CA TRP A 29 -10.60 1.24 -6.78
C TRP A 29 -9.50 1.93 -7.59
N GLN A 30 -9.86 2.68 -8.63
CA GLN A 30 -8.89 3.46 -9.42
C GLN A 30 -8.15 4.49 -8.56
N SER A 31 -8.85 5.22 -7.67
CA SER A 31 -8.20 6.15 -6.74
C SER A 31 -7.21 5.45 -5.82
N ILE A 32 -7.54 4.26 -5.30
CA ILE A 32 -6.62 3.47 -4.47
C ILE A 32 -5.39 3.04 -5.28
N GLN A 33 -5.57 2.58 -6.52
CA GLN A 33 -4.44 2.19 -7.37
C GLN A 33 -3.50 3.36 -7.64
N TYR A 34 -4.05 4.55 -7.89
CA TYR A 34 -3.27 5.78 -8.06
C TYR A 34 -2.44 6.09 -6.80
N LEU A 35 -3.07 6.09 -5.62
CA LEU A 35 -2.37 6.34 -4.36
C LEU A 35 -1.30 5.29 -4.05
N LYS A 36 -1.55 4.04 -4.42
CA LYS A 36 -0.60 2.93 -4.21
C LYS A 36 0.63 3.07 -5.09
N ALA A 37 0.48 3.57 -6.33
CA ALA A 37 1.59 3.86 -7.21
C ALA A 37 2.52 4.92 -6.59
N ASP A 38 1.97 5.97 -5.98
CA ASP A 38 2.77 6.99 -5.28
C ASP A 38 3.58 6.39 -4.10
N ILE A 39 3.01 5.41 -3.38
CA ILE A 39 3.66 4.75 -2.24
C ILE A 39 4.73 3.73 -2.69
N GLU A 40 4.52 3.00 -3.79
CA GLU A 40 5.51 2.04 -4.31
C GLU A 40 6.81 2.73 -4.76
N HIS A 41 6.76 4.03 -5.07
CA HIS A 41 7.94 4.85 -5.38
C HIS A 41 8.57 5.51 -4.14
N ALA A 42 7.97 5.39 -2.96
CA ALA A 42 8.60 5.83 -1.73
C ALA A 42 9.72 4.85 -1.38
N VAL A 43 10.97 5.28 -1.57
CA VAL A 43 12.14 4.56 -1.05
C VAL A 43 12.03 4.59 0.47
N LEU A 44 11.54 3.50 1.05
CA LEU A 44 11.70 3.20 2.45
C LEU A 44 13.18 2.84 2.63
N ASP A 45 14.04 3.86 2.73
CA ASP A 45 15.38 3.66 3.23
C ASP A 45 15.21 3.15 4.66
N ASP A 46 15.33 1.83 4.82
CA ASP A 46 15.60 1.20 6.11
C ASP A 46 16.95 1.74 6.57
N TYR A 47 16.94 2.89 7.25
CA TYR A 47 18.12 3.36 7.95
C TYR A 47 18.43 2.32 9.01
N ASP A 48 19.45 1.50 8.78
CA ASP A 48 20.11 0.69 9.79
C ASP A 48 20.72 1.63 10.84
N ILE A 49 19.90 2.15 11.76
CA ILE A 49 20.37 2.88 12.95
C ILE A 49 20.91 1.84 13.93
N ALA A 50 22.03 1.22 13.57
CA ALA A 50 22.81 0.41 14.49
C ALA A 50 23.63 1.36 15.37
N LEU A 51 23.23 1.51 16.63
CA LEU A 51 24.05 2.19 17.64
C LEU A 51 25.23 1.27 17.98
N THR A 52 26.41 1.49 17.39
CA THR A 52 27.63 0.78 17.78
C THR A 52 28.22 1.45 19.02
N SER A 53 28.22 0.78 20.18
CA SER A 53 29.02 1.23 21.32
C SER A 53 30.49 0.93 21.04
N THR A 54 31.27 1.96 20.71
CA THR A 54 32.74 1.83 20.64
C THR A 54 33.30 1.86 22.07
N PRO A 55 33.86 0.76 22.60
CA PRO A 55 34.51 0.78 23.91
C PRO A 55 35.91 1.36 23.72
N GLY A 56 36.12 2.56 24.25
CA GLY A 56 37.36 3.30 24.11
C GLY A 56 37.09 4.76 24.41
N GLY A 57 36.80 5.05 25.68
CA GLY A 57 36.74 6.42 26.17
C GLY A 57 38.04 7.12 25.76
N ASP A 58 37.87 8.34 25.24
CA ASP A 58 38.93 9.23 24.81
C ASP A 58 40.02 9.31 25.88
N HIS A 59 41.13 8.59 25.67
CA HIS A 59 42.34 8.77 26.47
C HIS A 59 43.11 9.92 25.82
N VAL A 60 42.71 11.15 26.13
CA VAL A 60 43.53 12.33 25.86
C VAL A 60 44.57 12.41 26.99
N GLU A 61 45.82 12.07 26.68
CA GLU A 61 47.00 12.44 27.48
C GLU A 61 47.35 13.92 27.31
#